data_AF-A0A2I0PB52-F1
#
_entry.id   AF-A0A2I0PB52-F1
#
_cell.length_a   1.000
_cell.length_b   1.000
_cell.length_c   1.000
_cell.angle_alpha   90.00
_cell.angle_beta   90.00
_cell.angle_gamma   90.00
#
_symmetry.space_group_name_H-M   'P 1'
#
loop_
_entity.id
_entity.type
_entity.pdbx_description
1 polymer ?
#
loop_
_entity_poly.entity_id
_entity_poly.type
_entity_poly.pdbx_seq_one_letter_code
_entity_poly.pdbx_strand_id
1 'polypeptide(L)'
;MTPSSHEKSTRLKRYLIAVVVAGLLLLGCYVAVTTYIAATIPPDELLLYEVTEERARGGVVIPLDEEMFRNLPVLDALLRGEGHEDEGGPYMPGDIRLVGNVEYPEKIHQETIDAYIFDNETGKRKYFEYEGRYYRVGTIYRD
;
A
#
# COMPACT_ATOMS: atom_id res chain seq x y z
N MET A 1 -23.67 -60.18 -15.83
CA MET A 1 -22.74 -59.63 -16.83
C MET A 1 -21.81 -58.65 -16.14
N THR A 2 -20.57 -59.04 -15.89
CA THR A 2 -19.53 -58.15 -15.34
C THR A 2 -18.91 -57.34 -16.48
N PRO A 3 -18.82 -56.01 -16.36
CA PRO A 3 -18.27 -55.17 -17.43
C PRO A 3 -16.77 -55.45 -17.63
N SER A 4 -16.34 -55.50 -18.89
CA SER A 4 -14.96 -55.82 -19.27
C SER A 4 -13.97 -54.75 -18.79
N SER A 5 -12.72 -55.14 -18.55
CA SER A 5 -11.64 -54.27 -18.05
C SER A 5 -11.47 -52.97 -18.85
N HIS A 6 -11.69 -53.04 -20.17
CA HIS A 6 -11.61 -51.90 -21.09
C HIS A 6 -12.70 -50.84 -20.82
N GLU A 7 -13.91 -51.28 -20.45
CA GLU A 7 -15.04 -50.39 -20.17
C GLU A 7 -14.84 -49.61 -18.86
N LYS A 8 -14.24 -50.24 -17.84
CA LYS A 8 -13.85 -49.57 -16.58
C LYS A 8 -12.78 -48.50 -16.80
N SER A 9 -11.78 -48.77 -17.65
CA SER A 9 -10.70 -47.82 -17.99
C SER A 9 -11.23 -46.56 -18.70
N THR A 10 -12.16 -46.72 -19.64
CA THR A 10 -12.77 -45.56 -20.33
C THR A 10 -13.64 -44.69 -19.40
N ARG A 11 -14.37 -45.30 -18.46
CA ARG A 11 -15.15 -44.54 -17.45
C ARG A 11 -14.22 -43.78 -16.52
N LEU A 12 -13.14 -44.41 -16.03
CA LEU A 12 -12.15 -43.76 -15.17
C LEU A 12 -11.48 -42.55 -15.85
N LYS A 13 -11.10 -42.67 -17.13
CA LYS A 13 -10.56 -41.54 -17.91
C LYS A 13 -11.55 -40.39 -18.05
N ARG A 14 -12.83 -40.67 -18.29
CA ARG A 14 -13.88 -39.64 -18.35
C ARG A 14 -14.09 -38.94 -17.01
N TYR A 15 -14.05 -39.68 -15.90
CA TYR A 15 -14.10 -39.10 -14.56
C TYR A 15 -12.89 -38.20 -14.28
N LEU A 16 -11.68 -38.65 -14.62
CA LEU A 16 -10.47 -37.83 -14.47
C LEU A 16 -10.57 -36.53 -15.28
N ILE A 17 -11.02 -36.60 -16.54
CA ILE A 17 -11.25 -35.42 -17.37
C ILE A 17 -12.29 -34.50 -16.73
N ALA A 18 -13.42 -35.05 -16.26
CA ALA A 18 -14.45 -34.26 -15.60
C ALA A 18 -13.95 -33.57 -14.31
N VAL A 19 -13.13 -34.26 -13.51
CA VAL A 19 -12.52 -33.70 -12.30
C VAL A 19 -11.51 -32.60 -12.64
N VAL A 20 -10.68 -32.79 -13.66
CA VAL A 20 -9.73 -31.76 -14.12
C VAL A 20 -10.47 -30.53 -14.64
N VAL A 21 -11.50 -30.72 -15.45
CA VAL A 21 -12.33 -29.62 -15.98
C VAL A 21 -13.05 -28.89 -14.84
N ALA A 22 -13.63 -29.61 -13.88
CA ALA A 22 -14.26 -29.01 -12.71
C ALA A 22 -13.25 -28.24 -11.86
N GLY A 23 -12.05 -28.78 -11.65
CA GLY A 23 -10.97 -28.10 -10.93
C GLY A 23 -10.52 -26.81 -11.61
N LEU A 24 -10.35 -26.84 -12.94
CA LEU A 24 -9.98 -25.65 -13.73
C LEU A 24 -11.09 -24.60 -13.71
N LEU A 25 -12.37 -25.00 -13.77
CA LEU A 25 -13.51 -24.09 -13.65
C LEU A 25 -13.55 -23.43 -12.28
N LEU A 26 -13.35 -24.19 -11.20
CA LEU A 26 -13.31 -23.64 -9.85
C LEU A 26 -12.13 -22.69 -9.66
N LEU A 27 -10.95 -23.03 -10.17
CA LEU A 27 -9.78 -22.15 -10.15
C LEU A 27 -10.03 -20.86 -10.94
N GLY A 28 -10.62 -20.97 -12.13
CA GLY A 28 -10.99 -19.83 -12.96
C GLY A 28 -11.98 -18.90 -12.25
N CYS A 29 -13.03 -19.47 -11.64
CA CYS A 29 -13.98 -18.71 -10.83
C CYS A 29 -13.30 -18.03 -9.63
N TYR A 30 -12.41 -18.72 -8.92
CA TYR A 30 -11.67 -18.14 -7.80
C TYR A 30 -10.86 -16.92 -8.24
N VAL A 31 -10.05 -17.06 -9.29
CA VAL A 31 -9.24 -15.95 -9.83
C VAL A 31 -10.12 -14.79 -10.31
N ALA A 32 -11.23 -15.08 -10.99
CA ALA A 32 -12.15 -14.04 -11.45
C ALA A 32 -12.76 -13.26 -10.28
N VAL A 33 -13.20 -13.95 -9.22
CA VAL A 33 -13.78 -13.32 -8.03
C VAL A 33 -12.74 -12.50 -7.27
N THR A 34 -11.53 -13.03 -7.04
CA THR A 34 -10.49 -12.28 -6.33
C THR A 34 -10.07 -11.03 -7.10
N THR A 35 -9.93 -11.13 -8.43
CA THR A 35 -9.61 -9.98 -9.29
C THR A 35 -10.73 -8.94 -9.28
N TYR A 36 -12.00 -9.38 -9.35
CA TYR A 36 -13.14 -8.47 -9.28
C TYR A 36 -13.19 -7.73 -7.93
N ILE A 37 -13.02 -8.45 -6.82
CA ILE A 37 -12.98 -7.85 -5.48
C ILE A 37 -11.84 -6.82 -5.42
N ALA A 38 -10.63 -7.18 -5.85
CA ALA A 38 -9.49 -6.27 -5.86
C ALA A 38 -9.76 -5.00 -6.69
N ALA A 39 -10.42 -5.11 -7.85
CA ALA A 39 -10.77 -3.97 -8.70
C ALA A 39 -11.88 -3.08 -8.12
N THR A 40 -12.76 -3.61 -7.25
CA THR A 40 -13.85 -2.84 -6.62
C THR A 40 -13.46 -2.14 -5.33
N ILE A 41 -12.32 -2.49 -4.74
CA ILE A 41 -11.86 -1.83 -3.53
C ILE A 41 -11.07 -0.58 -3.97
N PRO A 42 -11.48 0.63 -3.55
CA PRO A 42 -10.74 1.84 -3.89
C PRO A 42 -9.29 1.77 -3.37
N PRO A 43 -8.33 2.40 -4.07
CA PRO A 43 -6.97 2.56 -3.55
C PRO A 43 -7.02 3.29 -2.21
N ASP A 44 -6.07 2.97 -1.33
CA ASP A 44 -5.93 3.72 -0.08
C ASP A 44 -5.22 5.06 -0.37
N GLU A 45 -5.31 6.02 0.53
CA GLU A 45 -4.62 7.31 0.37
C GLU A 45 -3.58 7.51 1.48
N LEU A 46 -2.39 7.96 1.06
CA LEU A 46 -1.36 8.46 1.94
C LEU A 46 -1.42 9.98 1.97
N LEU A 47 -1.44 10.52 3.19
CA LEU A 47 -1.57 11.94 3.47
C LEU A 47 -0.20 12.50 3.88
N LEU A 48 0.20 13.61 3.29
CA LEU A 48 1.41 14.33 3.65
C LEU A 48 1.05 15.51 4.54
N TYR A 49 1.65 15.56 5.73
CA TYR A 49 1.51 16.69 6.62
C TYR A 49 2.84 17.41 6.79
N GLU A 50 2.87 18.72 6.60
CA GLU A 50 3.99 19.55 7.03
C GLU A 50 3.85 19.83 8.54
N VAL A 51 4.96 19.76 9.26
CA VAL A 51 5.03 19.96 10.71
C VAL A 51 6.16 20.90 11.06
N THR A 52 6.03 21.56 12.20
CA THR A 52 7.14 22.34 12.76
C THR A 52 8.31 21.47 13.21
N GLU A 53 9.52 22.03 13.18
CA GLU A 53 10.74 21.39 13.67
C GLU A 53 10.60 20.88 15.11
N GLU A 54 9.99 21.69 15.98
CA GLU A 54 9.74 21.33 17.39
C GLU A 54 8.99 20.00 17.51
N ARG A 55 8.00 19.79 16.64
CA ARG A 55 7.22 18.55 16.61
C ARG A 55 8.00 17.38 15.99
N ALA A 56 8.78 17.66 14.95
CA ALA A 56 9.63 16.66 14.29
C ALA A 56 10.70 16.10 15.24
N ARG A 57 11.26 16.95 16.12
CA ARG A 57 12.22 16.54 17.17
C ARG A 57 11.65 15.53 18.18
N GLY A 58 10.32 15.38 18.25
CA GLY A 58 9.66 14.36 19.05
C GLY A 58 9.78 12.93 18.49
N GLY A 59 10.21 12.76 17.24
CA GLY A 59 10.37 11.46 16.57
C GLY A 59 11.76 11.26 15.97
N VAL A 60 11.81 10.43 14.92
CA VAL A 60 13.02 10.20 14.13
C VAL A 60 12.94 11.08 12.89
N VAL A 61 13.88 12.01 12.75
CA VAL A 61 14.00 12.88 11.57
C VAL A 61 14.93 12.22 10.56
N ILE A 62 14.43 12.03 9.35
CA ILE A 62 15.12 11.38 8.24
C ILE A 62 15.32 12.44 7.15
N PRO A 63 16.57 12.85 6.86
CA PRO A 63 16.82 13.76 5.75
C PRO A 63 16.56 13.03 4.42
N LEU A 64 15.78 13.67 3.55
CA LEU A 64 15.49 13.14 2.22
C LEU A 64 16.57 13.58 1.24
N ASP A 65 17.27 12.61 0.69
CA ASP A 65 18.19 12.77 -0.44
C ASP A 65 17.64 12.05 -1.69
N GLU A 66 18.34 12.20 -2.81
CA GLU A 66 17.95 11.57 -4.08
C GLU A 66 17.93 10.04 -4.04
N GLU A 67 18.65 9.40 -3.12
CA GLU A 67 18.60 7.95 -2.95
C GLU A 67 17.36 7.52 -2.20
N MET A 68 17.00 8.26 -1.15
CA MET A 68 15.78 8.07 -0.39
C MET A 68 14.54 8.26 -1.24
N PHE A 69 14.52 9.22 -2.17
CA PHE A 69 13.41 9.35 -3.12
C PHE A 69 13.26 8.14 -4.06
N ARG A 70 14.38 7.51 -4.46
CA ARG A 70 14.32 6.26 -5.23
C ARG A 70 13.76 5.10 -4.41
N ASN A 71 14.08 5.07 -3.11
CA ASN A 71 13.61 4.03 -2.20
C ASN A 71 12.17 4.27 -1.71
N LEU A 72 11.72 5.53 -1.72
CA LEU A 72 10.43 5.99 -1.22
C LEU A 72 9.72 6.82 -2.31
N PRO A 73 9.32 6.20 -3.43
CA PRO A 73 8.76 6.91 -4.59
C PRO A 73 7.47 7.69 -4.28
N VAL A 74 6.73 7.28 -3.25
CA VAL A 74 5.55 7.99 -2.77
C VAL A 74 5.89 9.38 -2.24
N LEU A 75 7.03 9.53 -1.55
CA LEU A 75 7.47 10.83 -1.04
C LEU A 75 7.90 11.75 -2.19
N ASP A 76 8.49 11.20 -3.24
CA ASP A 76 8.81 11.95 -4.46
C ASP A 76 7.54 12.53 -5.09
N ALA A 77 6.50 11.69 -5.23
CA ALA A 77 5.19 12.13 -5.76
C ALA A 77 4.49 13.17 -4.86
N LEU A 78 4.59 13.03 -3.54
CA LEU A 78 3.94 13.94 -2.57
C LEU A 78 4.66 15.29 -2.41
N LEU A 79 5.98 15.32 -2.51
CA LEU A 79 6.80 16.52 -2.27
C LEU A 79 7.20 17.25 -3.56
N ARG A 80 7.39 16.53 -4.67
CA ARG A 80 7.83 17.08 -5.95
C ARG A 80 6.80 16.93 -7.07
N GLY A 81 5.79 16.10 -6.87
CA GLY A 81 4.73 15.84 -7.84
C GLY A 81 3.48 16.69 -7.64
N GLU A 82 2.39 16.30 -8.29
CA GLU A 82 1.10 17.00 -8.28
C GLU A 82 0.36 16.94 -6.94
N GLY A 83 0.84 16.13 -6.00
CA GLY A 83 0.21 15.93 -4.69
C GLY A 83 0.50 17.06 -3.68
N HIS A 84 1.36 18.04 -3.99
CA HIS A 84 1.74 19.09 -3.03
C HIS A 84 0.84 20.33 -3.12
N GLU A 85 0.15 20.65 -2.03
CA GLU A 85 -0.63 21.89 -1.86
C GLU A 85 0.22 22.97 -1.17
N ASP A 86 0.87 23.81 -1.99
CA ASP A 86 1.74 24.91 -1.53
C ASP A 86 1.03 26.01 -0.72
N GLU A 87 -0.31 26.07 -0.73
CA GLU A 87 -1.06 27.22 -0.21
C GLU A 87 -1.48 27.09 1.26
N GLY A 88 -0.69 27.66 2.17
CA GLY A 88 -1.21 27.93 3.51
C GLY A 88 -0.51 29.05 4.24
N GLY A 89 -1.26 29.60 5.19
CA GLY A 89 -0.87 30.76 5.97
C GLY A 89 0.33 30.53 6.89
N PRO A 90 0.70 31.56 7.66
CA PRO A 90 1.87 31.49 8.54
C PRO A 90 1.73 30.40 9.60
N TYR A 91 2.80 29.62 9.78
CA TYR A 91 2.91 28.51 10.73
C TYR A 91 3.01 29.01 12.19
N MET A 92 2.23 28.41 13.10
CA MET A 92 2.47 28.54 14.55
C MET A 92 3.29 27.34 15.08
N PRO A 93 4.08 27.54 16.15
CA PRO A 93 4.78 26.43 16.81
C PRO A 93 3.83 25.30 17.22
N GLY A 94 4.16 24.07 16.83
CA GLY A 94 3.34 22.88 17.13
C GLY A 94 2.27 22.53 16.09
N ASP A 95 2.09 23.36 15.06
CA ASP A 95 1.10 23.12 14.00
C ASP A 95 1.43 21.88 13.16
N ILE A 96 0.36 21.27 12.65
CA ILE A 96 0.36 20.19 11.66
C ILE A 96 -0.61 20.59 10.57
N ARG A 97 -0.16 20.64 9.33
CA ARG A 97 -0.99 21.01 8.19
C ARG A 97 -0.96 19.90 7.15
N LEU A 98 -2.12 19.52 6.63
CA LEU A 98 -2.18 18.67 5.45
C LEU A 98 -1.71 19.50 4.25
N VAL A 99 -0.67 19.02 3.56
CA VAL A 99 -0.05 19.68 2.42
C VAL A 99 -0.04 18.79 1.19
N GLY A 100 -0.73 17.65 1.25
CA GLY A 100 -0.84 16.77 0.11
C GLY A 100 -1.45 15.43 0.40
N ASN A 101 -1.87 14.76 -0.67
CA ASN A 101 -2.28 13.37 -0.65
C ASN A 101 -1.85 12.69 -1.95
N VAL A 102 -1.67 11.38 -1.88
CA VAL A 102 -1.41 10.55 -3.06
C VAL A 102 -2.16 9.24 -2.91
N GLU A 103 -2.75 8.79 -4.02
CA GLU A 103 -3.31 7.45 -4.11
C GLU A 103 -2.19 6.43 -3.95
N TYR A 104 -2.37 5.53 -2.99
CA TYR A 104 -1.51 4.39 -2.78
C TYR A 104 -2.20 3.17 -3.40
N PRO A 105 -1.63 2.59 -4.47
CA PRO A 105 -2.30 1.55 -5.26
C PRO A 105 -2.49 0.24 -4.49
N GLU A 106 -1.71 0.05 -3.44
CA GLU A 106 -1.77 -1.12 -2.57
C GLU A 106 -2.56 -0.83 -1.30
N LYS A 107 -2.93 -1.89 -0.58
CA LYS A 107 -3.49 -1.72 0.76
C LYS A 107 -2.41 -1.33 1.74
N ILE A 108 -2.73 -0.40 2.62
CA ILE A 108 -1.82 0.01 3.69
C ILE A 108 -1.63 -1.21 4.61
N HIS A 109 -0.43 -1.76 4.56
CA HIS A 109 0.00 -2.88 5.40
C HIS A 109 1.04 -2.41 6.41
N GLN A 110 1.42 -3.28 7.35
CA GLN A 110 2.45 -2.98 8.34
C GLN A 110 3.77 -2.56 7.67
N GLU A 111 4.11 -3.13 6.52
CA GLU A 111 5.30 -2.74 5.75
C GLU A 111 5.24 -1.27 5.30
N THR A 112 4.08 -0.77 4.89
CA THR A 112 3.87 0.64 4.56
C THR A 112 4.00 1.52 5.80
N ILE A 113 3.45 1.07 6.93
CA ILE A 113 3.54 1.78 8.22
C ILE A 113 5.01 1.88 8.66
N ASP A 114 5.76 0.79 8.57
CA ASP A 114 7.17 0.69 8.96
C ASP A 114 8.08 1.47 7.99
N ALA A 115 7.70 1.58 6.72
CA ALA A 115 8.44 2.37 5.74
C ALA A 115 8.25 3.87 5.99
N TYR A 116 7.00 4.32 6.12
CA TYR A 116 6.64 5.75 6.01
C TYR A 116 6.21 6.43 7.31
N ILE A 117 5.71 5.69 8.30
CA ILE A 117 5.01 6.29 9.45
C ILE A 117 5.78 6.10 10.75
N PHE A 118 6.16 4.86 11.06
CA PHE A 118 6.86 4.50 12.27
C PHE A 118 8.19 3.83 11.94
N ASP A 119 9.18 4.13 12.76
CA ASP A 119 10.46 3.43 12.73
C ASP A 119 10.33 2.11 13.49
N ASN A 120 10.60 0.99 12.81
CA ASN A 120 10.42 -0.35 13.36
C ASN A 120 11.39 -0.62 14.53
N GLU A 121 12.58 -0.01 14.53
CA GLU A 121 13.59 -0.22 15.58
C GLU A 121 13.24 0.53 16.86
N THR A 122 12.83 1.80 16.73
CA THR A 122 12.60 2.69 17.87
C THR A 122 11.13 2.82 18.28
N GLY A 123 10.20 2.39 17.43
CA GLY A 123 8.76 2.59 17.57
C GLY A 123 8.33 4.06 17.51
N LYS A 124 9.26 4.97 17.19
CA LYS A 124 9.00 6.41 17.11
C LYS A 124 8.43 6.76 15.75
N ARG A 125 7.66 7.85 15.70
CA ARG A 125 7.16 8.38 14.43
C ARG A 125 8.30 8.91 13.58
N LYS A 126 8.27 8.60 12.28
CA LYS A 126 9.17 9.16 11.27
C LYS A 126 8.70 10.54 10.85
N TYR A 127 9.67 11.41 10.69
CA TYR A 127 9.54 12.73 10.08
C TYR A 127 10.59 12.82 8.97
N PHE A 128 10.25 13.47 7.88
CA PHE A 128 11.08 13.60 6.70
C PHE A 128 11.49 15.06 6.52
N GLU A 129 12.78 15.34 6.45
CA GLU A 129 13.30 16.68 6.22
C GLU A 129 13.61 16.86 4.74
N TYR A 130 13.02 17.88 4.11
CA TYR A 130 13.25 18.23 2.71
C TYR A 130 13.20 19.75 2.55
N GLU A 131 14.22 20.33 1.89
CA GLU A 131 14.36 21.78 1.67
C GLU A 131 14.22 22.64 2.94
N GLY A 132 14.64 22.11 4.10
CA GLY A 132 14.57 22.79 5.40
C GLY A 132 13.18 22.79 6.05
N ARG A 133 12.22 22.04 5.50
CA ARG A 133 10.90 21.79 6.06
C ARG A 133 10.79 20.35 6.56
N TYR A 134 9.88 20.12 7.51
CA TYR A 134 9.65 18.81 8.10
C TYR A 134 8.27 18.30 7.74
N TYR A 135 8.21 17.04 7.33
CA TYR A 135 6.99 16.39 6.86
C TYR A 135 6.74 15.09 7.63
N ARG A 136 5.49 14.67 7.74
CA ARG A 136 5.11 13.34 8.21
C ARG A 136 4.09 12.74 7.26
N VAL A 137 4.20 11.44 7.04
CA VAL A 137 3.17 10.68 6.35
C VAL A 137 2.13 10.22 7.37
N GLY A 138 0.87 10.24 6.95
CA GLY A 138 -0.25 9.68 7.69
C GLY A 138 -1.20 8.95 6.75
N THR A 139 -2.19 8.30 7.34
CA THR A 139 -3.20 7.50 6.63
C THR A 139 -4.58 8.06 6.96
N ILE A 140 -5.54 7.84 6.07
CA ILE A 140 -6.96 8.17 6.33
C ILE A 140 -7.52 7.44 7.56
N TYR A 141 -6.93 6.31 7.92
CA TYR A 141 -7.18 5.62 9.18
C TYR A 141 -6.44 6.38 10.27
N ARG A 142 -7.25 7.08 11.08
CA ARG A 142 -6.87 8.01 12.15
C ARG A 142 -5.70 7.49 13.00
N ASP A 143 -4.68 8.35 13.15
CA ASP A 143 -3.56 8.24 14.12
C ASP A 143 -4.05 7.92 15.54
#